data_AF-A0A349XRW3-F1
#
_entry.id   AF-A0A349XRW3-F1
#
_cell.length_a   1.000
_cell.length_b   1.000
_cell.length_c   1.000
_cell.angle_alpha   90.00
_cell.angle_beta   90.00
_cell.angle_gamma   90.00
#
_symmetry.space_group_name_H-M   'P 1'
#
loop_
_entity.id
_entity.type
_entity.pdbx_description
1 polymer ?
#
loop_
_entity_poly.entity_id
_entity_poly.type
_entity_poly.pdbx_seq_one_letter_code
_entity_poly.pdbx_strand_id
1 'polypeptide(L)' 'PQTLEVEWNGRTIAQILDMTVDEACGFFAGEPSVMRSLDVLRDIGLGYLRLGQPATELSGGEAQRIKLA' A
#
# COMPACT_ATOMS: atom_id res chain seq x y z
N PRO A 1 -9.34 -19.59 1.70
CA PRO A 1 -9.85 -19.83 0.34
C PRO A 1 -11.03 -18.93 -0.07
N GLN A 2 -11.96 -18.62 0.84
CA GLN A 2 -13.17 -17.81 0.54
C GLN A 2 -12.91 -16.28 0.44
N THR A 3 -11.87 -15.75 1.09
CA THR A 3 -11.58 -14.29 1.09
C THR A 3 -11.15 -13.75 -0.29
N LEU A 4 -10.66 -14.62 -1.18
CA LEU A 4 -10.27 -14.24 -2.54
C LEU A 4 -11.47 -14.18 -3.51
N GLU A 5 -12.66 -14.59 -3.07
CA GLU A 5 -13.88 -14.54 -3.88
C GLU A 5 -14.61 -13.19 -3.73
N VAL A 6 -14.23 -12.38 -2.73
CA VAL A 6 -14.80 -11.05 -2.50
C VAL A 6 -13.99 -10.01 -3.24
N GLU A 7 -14.68 -9.24 -4.07
CA GLU A 7 -14.11 -8.10 -4.80
C GLU A 7 -14.59 -6.78 -4.21
N TRP A 8 -13.68 -5.82 -4.13
CA TRP A 8 -13.98 -4.41 -3.89
C TRP A 8 -13.51 -3.61 -5.10
N ASN A 9 -14.41 -2.86 -5.73
CA ASN A 9 -14.13 -2.13 -6.98
C ASN A 9 -13.46 -2.99 -8.07
N GLY A 10 -13.89 -4.26 -8.21
CA GLY A 10 -13.36 -5.20 -9.19
C GLY A 10 -11.93 -5.69 -8.89
N ARG A 11 -11.51 -5.66 -7.62
CA ARG A 11 -10.22 -6.17 -7.15
C ARG A 11 -10.40 -7.03 -5.90
N THR A 12 -9.73 -8.18 -5.86
CA THR A 12 -9.61 -8.99 -4.64
C THR A 12 -8.57 -8.38 -3.70
N ILE A 13 -8.59 -8.79 -2.42
CA ILE A 13 -7.59 -8.32 -1.45
C ILE A 13 -6.15 -8.67 -1.87
N ALA A 14 -5.94 -9.81 -2.53
CA ALA A 14 -4.62 -10.19 -3.02
C ALA A 14 -4.13 -9.24 -4.11
N GLN A 15 -5.02 -8.82 -5.03
CA GLN A 15 -4.67 -7.85 -6.06
C GLN A 15 -4.40 -6.46 -5.48
N ILE A 16 -5.13 -6.06 -4.44
CA ILE A 16 -4.88 -4.79 -3.73
C ILE A 16 -3.52 -4.84 -3.03
N LEU A 17 -3.20 -5.94 -2.34
CA LEU A 17 -1.91 -6.09 -1.65
C LEU A 17 -0.70 -6.15 -2.61
N ASP A 18 -0.93 -6.49 -3.88
CA ASP A 18 0.13 -6.50 -4.90
C ASP A 18 0.36 -5.11 -5.55
N MET A 19 -0.52 -4.13 -5.31
CA MET A 19 -0.34 -2.76 -5.79
C MET A 19 0.81 -2.06 -5.08
N THR A 20 1.53 -1.23 -5.82
CA THR A 20 2.43 -0.22 -5.26
C THR A 20 1.64 0.85 -4.50
N VAL A 21 2.30 1.59 -3.60
CA VAL A 21 1.68 2.73 -2.90
C VAL A 21 1.16 3.77 -3.90
N ASP A 22 1.89 4.04 -4.99
CA ASP A 22 1.46 5.00 -6.02
C ASP A 22 0.22 4.53 -6.78
N GLU A 23 0.13 3.25 -7.13
CA GLU A 23 -1.08 2.67 -7.73
C GLU A 23 -2.26 2.68 -6.75
N ALA A 24 -2.00 2.37 -5.49
CA ALA A 24 -3.00 2.39 -4.42
C ALA A 24 -3.55 3.80 -4.19
N CYS A 25 -2.71 4.85 -4.27
CA CYS A 25 -3.17 6.25 -4.21
C CYS A 25 -4.22 6.55 -5.30
N GLY A 26 -4.01 6.04 -6.52
CA GLY A 26 -4.97 6.18 -7.61
C GLY A 26 -6.25 5.35 -7.38
N PHE A 27 -6.09 4.13 -6.87
CA PHE A 27 -7.22 3.20 -6.64
C PHE A 27 -8.13 3.62 -5.48
N PHE A 28 -7.57 4.16 -4.40
CA PHE A 28 -8.29 4.64 -3.22
C PHE A 28 -8.60 6.14 -3.25
N ALA A 29 -8.48 6.78 -4.41
CA ALA A 29 -8.81 8.20 -4.57
C ALA A 29 -10.24 8.48 -4.10
N GLY A 30 -10.38 9.40 -3.13
CA GLY A 30 -11.67 9.74 -2.53
C GLY A 30 -12.04 8.96 -1.26
N GLU A 31 -11.18 8.06 -0.77
CA GLU A 31 -11.34 7.37 0.52
C GLU A 31 -10.38 7.98 1.57
N PRO A 32 -10.83 8.97 2.37
CA PRO A 32 -9.93 9.78 3.21
C PRO A 32 -9.19 8.97 4.29
N SER A 33 -9.83 7.89 4.75
CA SER A 33 -9.28 7.04 5.82
C SER A 33 -8.02 6.29 5.37
N VAL A 34 -8.01 5.82 4.11
CA VAL A 34 -6.88 5.07 3.52
C VAL A 34 -5.84 6.03 2.97
N MET A 35 -6.28 7.11 2.31
CA MET A 35 -5.40 8.10 1.66
C MET A 35 -4.38 8.71 2.63
N ARG A 36 -4.76 8.97 3.88
CA ARG A 36 -3.84 9.53 4.88
C ARG A 36 -2.55 8.72 5.03
N SER A 37 -2.65 7.39 5.08
CA SER A 37 -1.47 6.52 5.23
C SER A 37 -0.68 6.41 3.93
N LEU A 38 -1.37 6.36 2.79
CA LEU A 38 -0.73 6.26 1.47
C LEU A 38 0.04 7.54 1.12
N ASP A 39 -0.52 8.71 1.40
CA ASP A 39 0.12 10.01 1.17
C ASP A 39 1.41 10.13 1.99
N VAL A 40 1.37 9.72 3.27
CA VAL A 40 2.57 9.72 4.12
C VAL A 40 3.68 8.85 3.53
N LEU A 41 3.37 7.63 3.08
CA LEU A 41 4.34 6.73 2.44
C LEU A 41 4.91 7.32 1.15
N ARG A 42 4.08 7.98 0.34
CA ARG A 42 4.52 8.67 -0.88
C ARG A 42 5.45 9.84 -0.56
N ASP A 43 5.12 10.64 0.45
CA ASP A 43 5.89 11.82 0.86
C ASP A 43 7.30 11.47 1.37
N ILE A 44 7.47 10.30 1.99
CA ILE A 44 8.79 9.78 2.39
C ILE A 44 9.51 8.99 1.27
N GLY A 45 8.96 9.02 0.05
CA GLY A 45 9.56 8.42 -1.15
C GLY A 45 9.48 6.89 -1.18
N LEU A 46 8.40 6.31 -0.65
CA LEU A 46 8.11 4.87 -0.67
C LEU A 46 6.97 4.50 -1.64
N GLY A 47 6.66 5.38 -2.61
CA GLY A 47 5.61 5.17 -3.62
C GLY A 47 5.73 3.86 -4.41
N TYR A 48 6.95 3.36 -4.60
CA TYR A 48 7.24 2.12 -5.34
C TYR A 48 7.04 0.83 -4.55
N LEU A 49 6.91 0.89 -3.21
CA LEU A 49 6.73 -0.31 -2.40
C LEU A 49 5.34 -0.90 -2.59
N ARG A 50 5.24 -2.23 -2.66
CA ARG A 50 3.94 -2.92 -2.66
C ARG A 50 3.32 -2.91 -1.27
N LEU A 51 2.00 -2.75 -1.19
CA LEU A 51 1.27 -2.72 0.09
C LEU A 51 1.47 -4.00 0.91
N GLY A 52 1.53 -5.14 0.23
CA GLY A 52 1.75 -6.47 0.83
C GLY A 52 3.21 -6.90 0.92
N GLN A 53 4.17 -6.03 0.63
CA GLN A 53 5.59 -6.39 0.70
C GLN A 53 5.96 -6.79 2.15
N PRO A 54 6.55 -7.98 2.36
CA PRO A 54 6.97 -8.40 3.68
C PRO A 54 7.95 -7.39 4.29
N ALA A 55 7.77 -7.05 5.57
CA ALA A 55 8.66 -6.11 6.27
C ALA A 55 10.12 -6.59 6.31
N THR A 56 10.35 -7.91 6.20
CA THR A 56 11.68 -8.54 6.12
C THR A 56 12.42 -8.25 4.82
N GLU A 57 11.73 -7.82 3.77
CA GLU A 57 12.31 -7.49 2.46
C GLU A 57 12.64 -6.00 2.31
N LEU A 58 12.33 -5.18 3.33
CA LEU A 58 12.69 -3.77 3.34
C LEU A 58 14.18 -3.60 3.60
N SER A 59 14.82 -2.74 2.81
CA SER A 59 16.14 -2.21 3.12
C SER A 59 16.12 -1.41 4.42
N GLY A 60 17.28 -1.30 5.08
CA GLY A 60 17.39 -0.52 6.32
C GLY A 60 16.94 0.94 6.17
N GLY A 61 17.19 1.56 5.00
CA GLY A 61 16.76 2.93 4.72
C GLY A 61 15.25 3.07 4.51
N GLU A 62 14.56 2.05 3.99
CA GLU A 62 13.09 2.04 3.90
C GLU A 62 12.45 1.86 5.27
N ALA A 63 12.92 0.87 6.04
CA ALA A 63 12.43 0.61 7.38
C ALA A 63 12.61 1.83 8.30
N GLN A 64 13.73 2.55 8.16
CA GLN A 64 13.97 3.78 8.91
C GLN A 64 12.99 4.89 8.54
N ARG A 65 12.70 5.09 7.25
CA ARG A 65 11.75 6.12 6.80
C ARG A 65 10.33 5.84 7.30
N ILE A 66 9.87 4.58 7.28
CA ILE A 66 8.57 4.18 7.83
C ILE A 66 8.47 4.50 9.33
N LYS A 67 9.54 4.28 10.09
CA LYS A 67 9.56 4.53 11.55
C LYS A 67 9.48 6.02 11.91
N LEU A 68 9.85 6.91 10.99
CA LEU A 68 9.89 8.36 11.20
C LEU A 68 8.62 9.08 10.72
N ALA A 69 7.76 8.36 10.00
CA ALA A 69 6.46 8.82 9.51
C ALA A 69 5.35 8.73 10.59
#